data_AF-A0A1B6JEC6-F1
#
_entry.id   AF-A0A1B6JEC6-F1
#
_cell.length_a   1.000
_cell.length_b   1.000
_cell.length_c   1.000
_cell.angle_alpha   90.00
_cell.angle_beta   90.00
_cell.angle_gamma   90.00
#
_symmetry.space_group_name_H-M   'P 1'
#
loop_
_entity.id
_entity.type
_entity.pdbx_description
1 polymer ?
#
loop_
_entity_poly.entity_id
_entity_poly.type
_entity_poly.pdbx_seq_one_letter_code
_entity_poly.pdbx_strand_id
1 'polypeptide(L)'
;MSVSNVLKEIRGLDNSLLDLFTTLPKGKGPRMLEYMKLYIQAMKEMVYYAYENKTKTKIEANDLIEQVGPEFLEYQFDKEKIRENFEWESKEYDDMYDLRLKTVKVWNDFQDNF
;
A
#
# COMPACT_ATOMS: atom_id res chain seq x y z
N MET A 1 -2.23 -15.64 -8.82
CA MET A 1 -3.16 -15.93 -7.69
C MET A 1 -4.59 -15.89 -8.24
N SER A 2 -5.64 -15.49 -7.52
CA SER A 2 -6.95 -15.08 -8.11
C SER A 2 -7.21 -13.62 -7.75
N VAL A 3 -8.04 -12.88 -8.51
CA VAL A 3 -8.35 -11.47 -8.22
C VAL A 3 -8.86 -11.30 -6.78
N SER A 4 -9.83 -12.13 -6.36
CA SER A 4 -10.31 -12.12 -4.97
C SER A 4 -9.21 -12.36 -3.91
N ASN A 5 -8.22 -13.21 -4.19
CA ASN A 5 -7.13 -13.45 -3.23
C ASN A 5 -6.18 -12.25 -3.13
N VAL A 6 -5.82 -11.65 -4.28
CA VAL A 6 -4.99 -10.43 -4.30
C VAL A 6 -5.72 -9.27 -3.62
N LEU A 7 -7.03 -9.13 -3.84
CA LEU A 7 -7.83 -8.13 -3.16
C LEU A 7 -7.82 -8.27 -1.64
N LYS A 8 -7.95 -9.51 -1.13
CA LYS A 8 -7.84 -9.79 0.30
C LYS A 8 -6.46 -9.44 0.86
N GLU A 9 -5.40 -9.74 0.09
CA GLU A 9 -4.03 -9.38 0.46
C GLU A 9 -3.83 -7.87 0.52
N ILE A 10 -4.26 -7.13 -0.50
CA ILE A 10 -4.23 -5.65 -0.54
C ILE A 10 -4.91 -5.07 0.71
N ARG A 11 -6.11 -5.54 1.05
CA ARG A 11 -6.85 -5.08 2.24
C ARG A 11 -6.15 -5.41 3.55
N GLY A 12 -5.63 -6.63 3.66
CA GLY A 12 -4.91 -7.04 4.86
C GLY A 12 -3.66 -6.18 5.09
N LEU A 13 -2.95 -5.87 4.00
CA LEU A 13 -1.78 -5.01 4.03
C LEU A 13 -2.14 -3.53 4.28
N ASP A 14 -3.20 -3.01 3.68
CA ASP A 14 -3.68 -1.63 3.93
C ASP A 14 -3.99 -1.44 5.42
N ASN A 15 -4.80 -2.34 6.00
CA ASN A 15 -5.15 -2.32 7.42
C ASN A 15 -3.90 -2.46 8.32
N SER A 16 -2.98 -3.35 7.97
CA SER A 16 -1.75 -3.54 8.76
C SER A 16 -0.83 -2.33 8.69
N LEU A 17 -0.75 -1.68 7.52
CA LEU A 17 0.01 -0.45 7.34
C LEU A 17 -0.64 0.70 8.09
N LEU A 18 -1.96 0.84 8.02
CA LEU A 18 -2.71 1.85 8.77
C LEU A 18 -2.48 1.70 10.28
N ASP A 19 -2.53 0.48 10.83
CA ASP A 19 -2.19 0.23 12.23
C ASP A 19 -0.75 0.65 12.56
N LEU A 20 0.22 0.33 11.71
CA LEU A 20 1.62 0.72 11.91
C LEU A 20 1.81 2.24 11.83
N PHE A 21 1.13 2.94 10.91
CA PHE A 21 1.22 4.39 10.76
C PHE A 21 0.50 5.16 11.87
N THR A 22 -0.58 4.59 12.42
CA THR A 22 -1.33 5.22 13.51
C THR A 22 -0.65 5.00 14.87
N THR A 23 -0.18 3.78 15.15
CA THR A 23 0.37 3.42 16.46
C THR A 23 1.87 3.68 16.59
N LEU A 24 2.60 3.68 15.47
CA LEU A 24 4.06 3.84 15.42
C LEU A 24 4.81 3.01 16.49
N PRO A 25 4.64 1.67 16.49
CA PRO A 25 5.19 0.84 17.55
C PRO A 25 6.71 0.77 17.47
N LYS A 26 7.38 0.91 18.62
CA LYS A 26 8.84 0.97 18.67
C LYS A 26 9.53 -0.21 18.00
N GLY A 27 10.54 0.08 17.19
CA GLY A 27 11.35 -0.92 16.46
C GLY A 27 10.61 -1.70 15.36
N LYS A 28 9.38 -1.29 14.98
CA LYS A 28 8.61 -1.94 13.89
C LYS A 28 8.80 -1.31 12.52
N GLY A 29 9.70 -0.34 12.39
CA GLY A 29 10.04 0.28 11.11
C GLY A 29 10.39 -0.71 9.98
N PRO A 30 11.27 -1.71 10.19
CA PRO A 30 11.58 -2.69 9.15
C PRO A 30 10.33 -3.43 8.62
N ARG A 31 9.38 -3.75 9.52
CA ARG A 31 8.11 -4.40 9.14
C ARG A 31 7.21 -3.47 8.33
N MET A 32 7.20 -2.17 8.65
CA MET A 32 6.48 -1.17 7.84
C MET A 32 7.02 -1.13 6.41
N LEU A 33 8.36 -1.05 6.24
CA LEU A 33 8.97 -1.04 4.90
C LEU A 33 8.69 -2.33 4.12
N GLU A 34 8.71 -3.47 4.79
CA GLU A 34 8.34 -4.77 4.21
C GLU A 34 6.89 -4.77 3.73
N TYR A 35 5.94 -4.35 4.58
CA TYR A 35 4.52 -4.33 4.25
C TYR A 35 4.21 -3.38 3.10
N MET A 36 4.89 -2.24 3.02
CA MET A 36 4.76 -1.33 1.87
C MET A 36 5.25 -1.99 0.56
N LYS A 37 6.35 -2.75 0.60
CA LYS A 37 6.85 -3.48 -0.58
C LYS A 37 5.88 -4.56 -1.02
N LEU A 38 5.34 -5.33 -0.07
CA LEU A 38 4.32 -6.35 -0.35
C LEU A 38 3.04 -5.73 -0.91
N TYR A 39 2.61 -4.60 -0.36
CA TYR A 39 1.43 -3.87 -0.84
C TYR A 39 1.61 -3.45 -2.31
N ILE A 40 2.75 -2.86 -2.63
CA ILE A 40 3.08 -2.46 -4.01
C ILE A 40 3.09 -3.69 -4.94
N GLN A 41 3.61 -4.83 -4.49
CA GLN A 41 3.63 -6.05 -5.28
C GLN A 41 2.22 -6.58 -5.54
N ALA A 42 1.36 -6.63 -4.51
CA ALA A 42 -0.03 -7.06 -4.64
C ALA A 42 -0.81 -6.11 -5.58
N MET A 43 -0.61 -4.79 -5.45
CA MET A 43 -1.19 -3.82 -6.38
C MET A 43 -0.72 -4.01 -7.83
N LYS A 44 0.56 -4.32 -8.06
CA LYS A 44 1.04 -4.64 -9.43
C LYS A 44 0.40 -5.90 -9.99
N GLU A 45 0.17 -6.93 -9.17
CA GLU A 45 -0.57 -8.12 -9.60
C GLU A 45 -2.03 -7.77 -9.93
N MET A 46 -2.65 -6.86 -9.18
CA MET A 46 -3.99 -6.36 -9.49
C MET A 46 -4.03 -5.56 -10.81
N VAL A 47 -3.03 -4.72 -11.08
CA VAL A 47 -2.87 -4.04 -12.39
C VAL A 47 -2.77 -5.05 -13.53
N TYR A 48 -1.97 -6.11 -13.35
CA TYR A 48 -1.87 -7.18 -14.33
C TYR A 48 -3.23 -7.85 -14.60
N TYR A 49 -4.02 -8.13 -13.55
CA TYR A 49 -5.37 -8.66 -13.73
C TYR A 49 -6.33 -7.69 -14.41
N ALA A 50 -6.22 -6.39 -14.14
CA ALA A 50 -7.01 -5.36 -14.81
C ALA A 50 -6.72 -5.33 -16.32
N TYR A 51 -5.45 -5.48 -16.70
CA TYR A 51 -5.02 -5.57 -18.09
C TYR A 51 -5.50 -6.88 -18.78
N GLU A 52 -5.28 -8.03 -18.14
CA GLU A 52 -5.58 -9.34 -18.74
C GLU A 52 -7.08 -9.64 -18.83
N ASN A 53 -7.86 -9.25 -17.82
CA ASN A 53 -9.30 -9.50 -17.80
C ASN A 53 -10.05 -8.39 -17.06
N LYS A 54 -10.10 -7.21 -17.70
CA LYS A 54 -10.78 -6.01 -17.18
C LYS A 54 -12.19 -6.29 -16.65
N THR A 55 -13.01 -7.06 -17.37
CA THR A 55 -14.39 -7.36 -16.97
C THR A 55 -14.45 -8.15 -15.66
N LYS A 56 -13.66 -9.22 -15.53
CA LYS A 56 -13.62 -10.02 -14.32
C LYS A 56 -13.08 -9.22 -13.13
N THR A 57 -12.01 -8.45 -13.36
CA THR A 57 -11.40 -7.61 -12.33
C THR A 57 -12.37 -6.53 -11.85
N LYS A 58 -13.11 -5.89 -12.77
CA LYS A 58 -14.17 -4.94 -12.40
C LYS A 58 -15.26 -5.55 -11.53
N ILE A 59 -15.68 -6.78 -11.82
CA ILE A 59 -16.71 -7.47 -11.03
C ILE A 59 -16.18 -7.84 -9.64
N GLU A 60 -14.96 -8.39 -9.57
CA GLU A 60 -14.42 -8.92 -8.32
C GLU A 60 -13.79 -7.85 -7.40
N ALA A 61 -13.37 -6.70 -7.95
CA ALA A 61 -12.67 -5.64 -7.22
C ALA A 61 -13.33 -4.26 -7.41
N ASN A 62 -14.65 -4.21 -7.66
CA ASN A 62 -15.39 -2.95 -7.85
C ASN A 62 -15.21 -1.97 -6.67
N ASP A 63 -15.20 -2.53 -5.46
CA ASP A 63 -14.98 -1.81 -4.21
C ASP A 63 -13.57 -1.21 -4.11
N LEU A 64 -12.54 -1.90 -4.62
CA LEU A 64 -11.19 -1.33 -4.74
C LEU A 64 -11.12 -0.22 -5.81
N ILE A 65 -11.90 -0.33 -6.89
CA ILE A 65 -11.97 0.69 -7.94
C ILE A 65 -12.62 1.97 -7.41
N GLU A 66 -13.68 1.85 -6.61
CA GLU A 66 -14.39 2.99 -6.00
C GLU A 66 -13.57 3.68 -4.89
N GLN A 67 -12.52 3.03 -4.38
CA GLN A 67 -11.64 3.58 -3.37
C GLN A 67 -10.68 4.63 -3.98
N VAL A 68 -10.56 5.79 -3.32
CA VAL A 68 -9.78 6.96 -3.81
C VAL A 68 -8.26 6.77 -3.64
N GLY A 69 -7.85 5.78 -2.83
CA GLY A 69 -6.46 5.39 -2.61
C GLY A 69 -6.30 4.53 -1.36
N PRO A 70 -5.08 4.04 -1.04
CA PRO A 70 -4.84 3.30 0.20
C PRO A 70 -5.17 4.14 1.43
N GLU A 71 -5.88 3.55 2.38
CA GLU A 71 -6.26 4.23 3.62
C GLU A 71 -5.02 4.66 4.41
N PHE A 72 -3.96 3.83 4.41
CA PHE A 72 -2.73 4.13 5.13
C PHE A 72 -2.01 5.41 4.63
N LEU A 73 -2.29 5.88 3.40
CA LEU A 73 -1.72 7.11 2.87
C LEU A 73 -2.48 8.38 3.29
N GLU A 74 -3.72 8.25 3.76
CA GLU A 74 -4.53 9.38 4.24
C GLU A 74 -4.05 9.89 5.61
N TYR A 75 -3.40 9.03 6.39
CA TYR A 75 -2.89 9.39 7.72
C TYR A 75 -1.70 10.36 7.62
N GLN A 76 -1.75 11.46 8.38
CA GLN A 76 -0.73 12.49 8.33
C GLN A 76 0.62 11.99 8.89
N PHE A 77 1.70 12.35 8.19
CA PHE A 77 3.06 11.97 8.53
C PHE A 77 3.74 13.03 9.38
N ASP A 78 4.05 12.67 10.62
CA ASP A 78 5.02 13.39 11.43
C ASP A 78 6.40 12.72 11.28
N LYS A 79 7.28 13.39 10.52
CA LYS A 79 8.63 12.92 10.23
C LYS A 79 9.44 12.69 11.50
N GLU A 80 9.34 13.58 12.48
CA GLU A 80 10.12 13.49 13.72
C GLU A 80 9.64 12.30 14.54
N LYS A 81 8.32 12.20 14.73
CA LYS A 81 7.70 11.10 15.48
C LYS A 81 7.98 9.73 14.89
N ILE A 82 7.97 9.60 13.56
CA ILE A 82 8.28 8.34 12.87
C ILE A 82 9.74 7.96 13.09
N ARG A 83 10.67 8.91 12.96
CA ARG A 83 12.09 8.66 13.17
C ARG A 83 12.40 8.26 14.61
N GLU A 84 11.80 8.96 15.57
CA GLU A 84 11.95 8.64 17.00
C GLU A 84 11.39 7.28 17.36
N ASN A 85 10.17 6.96 16.91
CA ASN A 85 9.52 5.71 17.28
C ASN A 85 10.14 4.50 16.57
N PHE A 86 10.50 4.61 15.29
CA PHE A 86 11.10 3.49 14.57
C PHE A 86 12.62 3.42 14.68
N GLU A 87 13.24 4.35 15.40
CA GLU A 87 14.70 4.45 15.54
C GLU A 87 15.37 4.54 14.16
N TRP A 88 14.73 5.27 13.23
CA TRP A 88 15.17 5.38 11.85
C TRP A 88 16.20 6.47 11.64
N GLU A 89 17.24 6.12 10.88
CA GLU A 89 18.15 7.10 10.32
C GLU A 89 17.51 7.76 9.09
N SER A 90 18.24 8.69 8.47
CA SER A 90 17.72 9.41 7.29
C SER A 90 17.38 8.46 6.14
N LYS A 91 18.14 7.36 5.98
CA LYS A 91 17.99 6.42 4.87
C LYS A 91 16.64 5.68 4.90
N GLU A 92 16.24 5.14 6.05
CA GLU A 92 14.97 4.40 6.16
C GLU A 92 13.76 5.31 5.93
N TYR A 93 13.87 6.58 6.34
CA TYR A 93 12.86 7.58 6.05
C TYR A 93 12.75 7.87 4.54
N ASP A 94 13.89 8.02 3.86
CA ASP A 94 13.92 8.22 2.41
C ASP A 94 13.38 6.99 1.65
N ASP A 95 13.77 5.77 2.08
CA ASP A 95 13.23 4.51 1.56
C ASP A 95 11.71 4.43 1.72
N MET A 96 11.18 4.82 2.88
CA MET A 96 9.74 4.89 3.14
C MET A 96 9.08 5.90 2.19
N TYR A 97 9.65 7.08 2.03
CA TYR A 97 9.11 8.12 1.15
C TYR A 97 9.05 7.65 -0.31
N ASP A 98 10.12 7.01 -0.80
CA ASP A 98 10.16 6.40 -2.12
C ASP A 98 9.10 5.30 -2.30
N LEU A 99 8.86 4.50 -1.28
CA LEU A 99 7.81 3.48 -1.29
C LEU A 99 6.43 4.13 -1.36
N ARG A 100 6.16 5.23 -0.66
CA ARG A 100 4.89 5.96 -0.77
C ARG A 100 4.65 6.46 -2.20
N LEU A 101 5.67 7.05 -2.82
CA LEU A 101 5.56 7.50 -4.22
C LEU A 101 5.27 6.34 -5.17
N LYS A 102 5.92 5.19 -4.97
CA LYS A 102 5.65 3.97 -5.74
C LYS A 102 4.24 3.43 -5.52
N THR A 103 3.71 3.50 -4.29
CA THR A 103 2.33 3.14 -3.98
C THR A 103 1.34 4.01 -4.73
N VAL A 104 1.53 5.33 -4.70
CA VAL A 104 0.67 6.27 -5.45
C VAL A 104 0.72 5.95 -6.95
N LYS A 105 1.92 5.71 -7.49
CA LYS A 105 2.09 5.37 -8.90
C LYS A 105 1.31 4.11 -9.29
N VAL A 106 1.48 3.00 -8.55
CA VAL A 106 0.80 1.73 -8.90
C VAL A 106 -0.71 1.82 -8.72
N TRP A 107 -1.19 2.66 -7.79
CA TRP A 107 -2.61 2.96 -7.66
C TRP A 107 -3.18 3.69 -8.87
N ASN A 108 -2.47 4.72 -9.33
CA ASN A 108 -2.87 5.43 -10.55
C ASN A 108 -2.84 4.49 -11.76
N ASP A 109 -1.79 3.66 -11.90
CA ASP A 109 -1.71 2.66 -12.97
C ASP A 109 -2.92 1.70 -12.92
N PHE A 110 -3.41 1.32 -11.73
CA PHE A 110 -4.62 0.50 -11.57
C PHE A 110 -5.90 1.26 -11.97
N GLN A 111 -6.04 2.50 -11.51
CA GLN A 111 -7.21 3.35 -11.79
C GLN A 111 -7.32 3.70 -13.28
N ASP A 112 -6.21 3.96 -13.96
CA ASP A 112 -6.16 4.23 -15.40
C ASP A 112 -6.69 3.07 -16.26
N ASN A 113 -6.82 1.87 -15.68
CA ASN A 113 -7.46 0.74 -16.34
C ASN A 113 -8.99 0.76 -16.30
N PHE A 114 -9.67 1.72 -15.65
CA PHE A 114 -11.13 1.74 -15.48
C PHE A 114 -11.79 3.07 -15.84
#